data_AF-J9F7P8-F1
#
_entry.id   AF-J9F7P8-F1
#
_cell.length_a   1.000
_cell.length_b   1.000
_cell.length_c   1.000
_cell.angle_alpha   90.00
_cell.angle_beta   90.00
_cell.angle_gamma   90.00
#
_symmetry.space_group_name_H-M   'P 1'
#
loop_
_entity.id
_entity.type
_entity.pdbx_description
1 polymer ?
#
loop_
_entity_poly.entity_id
_entity_poly.type
_entity_poly.pdbx_seq_one_letter_code
_entity_poly.pdbx_strand_id
1 'polypeptide(L)'
;MEFLGLPLTVGEVDLVDRKRNYIDERKSELRIPICGERDGGIMVVRAERDENGKDFETAQIELELDEAGDNIVIYDNGKWSGSLVHLDNSNDIRSIMSSNQFCCHFRS
;
A
#
# COMPACT_ATOMS: atom_id res chain seq x y z
N MET A 1 10.01 -8.32 -8.22
CA MET A 1 11.00 -7.38 -8.81
C MET A 1 10.81 -7.17 -10.31
N GLU A 2 10.28 -8.15 -11.06
CA GLU A 2 10.04 -7.97 -12.50
C GLU A 2 8.91 -6.98 -12.83
N PHE A 3 7.92 -6.85 -11.94
CA PHE A 3 6.76 -5.96 -12.09
C PHE A 3 7.10 -4.47 -11.95
N LEU A 4 7.68 -4.06 -10.82
CA LEU A 4 8.01 -2.65 -10.56
C LEU A 4 9.23 -2.15 -11.36
N GLY A 5 10.22 -3.02 -11.63
CA GLY A 5 11.52 -2.59 -12.15
C GLY A 5 12.40 -1.94 -11.06
N LEU A 6 13.70 -1.78 -11.35
CA LEU A 6 14.67 -1.14 -10.47
C LEU A 6 15.18 0.16 -11.14
N PRO A 7 15.58 1.19 -10.38
CA PRO A 7 15.59 1.27 -8.93
C PRO A 7 14.19 1.49 -8.34
N LEU A 8 14.00 1.05 -7.10
CA LEU A 8 12.77 1.34 -6.34
C LEU A 8 12.93 2.65 -5.59
N THR A 9 11.90 3.48 -5.66
CA THR A 9 11.75 4.71 -4.90
C THR A 9 10.54 4.57 -3.98
N VAL A 10 10.69 5.00 -2.73
CA VAL A 10 9.61 5.04 -1.74
C VAL A 10 9.15 6.48 -1.60
N GLY A 11 7.84 6.69 -1.74
CA GLY A 11 7.21 8.00 -1.58
C GLY A 11 7.00 8.38 -0.12
N GLU A 12 6.47 9.58 0.08
CA GLU A 12 6.12 10.07 1.42
C GLU A 12 4.92 9.30 1.98
N VAL A 13 5.02 8.90 3.24
CA VAL A 13 3.97 8.17 3.95
C VAL A 13 3.13 9.17 4.73
N ASP A 14 1.82 9.20 4.47
CA ASP A 14 0.90 10.03 5.25
C ASP A 14 0.63 9.37 6.60
N LEU A 15 1.41 9.72 7.62
CA LEU A 15 1.22 9.25 8.99
C LEU A 15 0.02 9.90 9.70
N VAL A 16 -0.55 10.96 9.12
CA VAL A 16 -1.66 11.72 9.71
C VAL A 16 -3.01 11.13 9.32
N ASP A 17 -3.07 10.19 8.37
CA ASP A 17 -4.28 9.46 8.00
C ASP A 17 -4.78 8.57 9.15
N ARG A 18 -5.59 9.17 10.03
CA ARG A 18 -6.25 8.49 11.15
C ARG A 18 -7.39 7.58 10.72
N LYS A 19 -7.81 7.59 9.46
CA LYS A 19 -8.86 6.71 8.96
C LYS A 19 -8.30 5.32 8.63
N ARG A 20 -7.05 5.25 8.18
CA ARG A 20 -6.40 3.99 7.75
C ARG A 20 -5.25 3.56 8.66
N ASN A 21 -4.36 4.47 9.07
CA ASN A 21 -3.19 4.11 9.90
C ASN A 21 -3.58 3.57 11.28
N TYR A 22 -4.74 3.96 11.79
CA TYR A 22 -5.30 3.43 13.02
C TYR A 22 -6.79 3.16 12.79
N ILE A 23 -7.10 2.03 12.16
CA ILE A 23 -8.47 1.65 11.81
C ILE A 23 -9.29 1.49 13.09
N ASP A 24 -8.74 0.76 14.06
CA ASP A 24 -9.35 0.56 15.37
C ASP A 24 -8.28 0.27 16.43
N GLU A 25 -8.73 -0.07 17.64
CA GLU A 25 -7.84 -0.36 18.75
C GLU A 25 -6.99 -1.62 18.57
N ARG A 26 -7.24 -2.47 17.58
CA ARG A 26 -6.52 -3.72 17.32
C ARG A 26 -5.93 -3.82 15.93
N LYS A 27 -6.32 -2.97 14.98
CA LYS A 27 -5.97 -3.03 13.57
C LYS A 27 -5.38 -1.71 13.07
N SER A 28 -4.32 -1.82 12.29
CA SER A 28 -3.62 -0.73 11.64
C SER A 28 -3.34 -1.08 10.19
N GLU A 29 -3.53 -0.13 9.27
CA GLU A 29 -3.16 -0.25 7.87
C GLU A 29 -2.31 0.95 7.46
N LEU A 30 -1.03 0.70 7.14
CA LEU A 30 -0.11 1.70 6.64
C LEU A 30 0.05 1.56 5.13
N ARG A 31 -0.16 2.66 4.40
CA ARG A 31 -0.02 2.71 2.94
C ARG A 31 1.26 3.43 2.56
N ILE A 32 2.15 2.74 1.85
CA ILE A 32 3.47 3.25 1.49
C ILE A 32 3.53 3.33 -0.05
N PRO A 33 3.57 4.54 -0.64
CA PRO A 33 3.75 4.67 -2.07
C PRO A 33 5.11 4.12 -2.50
N ILE A 34 5.11 3.30 -3.54
CA ILE A 34 6.32 2.72 -4.12
C ILE A 34 6.29 2.87 -5.64
N CYS A 35 7.43 3.17 -6.23
CA CYS A 35 7.57 3.35 -7.65
C CYS A 35 8.88 2.73 -8.14
N GLY A 36 8.82 1.96 -9.22
CA GLY A 36 10.00 1.52 -9.97
C GLY A 36 9.95 2.03 -11.40
N GLU A 37 10.93 1.63 -12.21
CA GLU A 37 11.02 2.07 -13.62
C GLU A 37 9.83 1.63 -14.49
N ARG A 38 9.21 0.49 -14.16
CA ARG A 38 8.19 -0.15 -15.00
C ARG A 38 6.77 0.06 -14.51
N ASP A 39 6.58 0.12 -13.19
CA ASP A 39 5.26 0.30 -12.57
C ASP A 39 5.43 0.94 -11.18
N GLY A 40 4.35 1.46 -10.65
CA GLY A 40 4.23 1.97 -9.29
C GLY A 40 2.99 1.44 -8.60
N GLY A 41 2.74 1.96 -7.41
CA GLY A 41 1.52 1.71 -6.68
C GLY A 41 1.72 1.85 -5.18
N ILE A 42 0.95 1.06 -4.42
CA ILE A 42 0.89 1.18 -2.96
C ILE A 42 1.24 -0.15 -2.32
N MET A 43 2.28 -0.13 -1.48
CA MET A 43 2.52 -1.22 -0.54
C MET A 43 1.66 -1.00 0.70
N VAL A 44 0.73 -1.92 0.93
CA VAL A 44 -0.18 -1.90 2.08
C VAL A 44 0.37 -2.84 3.14
N VAL A 45 0.71 -2.31 4.31
CA VAL A 45 1.17 -3.05 5.47
C VAL A 45 0.07 -3.07 6.50
N ARG A 46 -0.47 -4.25 6.79
CA ARG A 46 -1.57 -4.46 7.74
C ARG A 46 -1.03 -5.14 8.97
N ALA A 47 -1.36 -4.59 10.13
CA ALA A 47 -0.87 -5.07 11.42
C ALA A 47 -2.01 -5.20 12.42
N GLU A 48 -1.95 -6.23 13.26
CA GLU A 48 -2.91 -6.48 14.32
C GLU A 48 -2.23 -6.58 15.68
N ARG A 49 -3.00 -6.34 16.74
CA ARG A 49 -2.59 -6.67 18.12
C ARG A 49 -3.73 -7.34 18.86
N ASP A 50 -3.39 -8.29 19.71
CA ASP A 50 -4.38 -9.08 20.44
C ASP A 50 -5.00 -8.29 21.61
N GLU A 51 -4.22 -7.41 22.23
CA GLU A 51 -4.58 -6.66 23.44
C GLU A 51 -4.18 -5.18 23.37
N ASN A 52 -4.98 -4.33 24.01
CA ASN A 52 -4.67 -2.92 24.16
C ASN A 52 -3.39 -2.72 24.97
N GLY A 53 -2.44 -1.95 24.43
CA GLY A 53 -1.15 -1.68 25.05
C GLY A 53 -0.04 -2.66 24.67
N LYS A 54 -0.33 -3.67 23.84
CA LYS A 54 0.69 -4.46 23.14
C LYS A 54 1.09 -3.79 21.83
N ASP A 55 2.27 -4.16 21.35
CA ASP A 55 2.77 -3.74 20.06
C ASP A 55 1.96 -4.39 18.94
N PHE A 56 1.85 -3.69 17.80
CA PHE A 56 1.28 -4.24 16.59
C PHE A 56 2.23 -5.23 15.95
N GLU A 57 1.72 -6.39 15.55
CA GLU A 57 2.42 -7.38 14.76
C GLU A 57 1.93 -7.33 13.31
N THR A 58 2.86 -7.36 12.35
CA THR A 58 2.50 -7.42 10.93
C THR A 58 1.70 -8.68 10.67
N ALA A 59 0.50 -8.50 10.11
CA ALA A 59 -0.41 -9.57 9.74
C ALA A 59 -0.36 -9.87 8.24
N GLN A 60 -0.29 -8.83 7.41
CA GLN A 60 -0.30 -8.96 5.96
C GLN A 60 0.48 -7.83 5.29
N ILE A 61 1.16 -8.14 4.19
CA ILE A 61 1.77 -7.15 3.29
C ILE A 61 1.30 -7.44 1.87
N GLU A 62 0.70 -6.45 1.24
CA GLU A 62 0.19 -6.50 -0.13
C GLU A 62 0.80 -5.36 -0.94
N LEU A 63 0.98 -5.58 -2.23
CA LEU A 63 1.39 -4.59 -3.20
C LEU A 63 0.27 -4.41 -4.23
N GLU A 64 -0.41 -3.27 -4.17
CA GLU A 64 -1.38 -2.80 -5.16
C GLU A 64 -0.59 -2.15 -6.31
N LEU A 65 -0.64 -2.71 -7.52
CA LEU A 65 0.03 -2.16 -8.71
C LEU A 65 -0.91 -1.24 -9.50
N ASP A 66 -0.39 -0.10 -9.97
CA ASP A 66 -1.19 0.90 -10.68
C ASP A 66 -1.53 0.48 -12.12
N GLU A 67 -0.55 -0.03 -12.88
CA GLU A 67 -0.76 -0.38 -14.30
C GLU A 67 -1.16 -1.83 -14.53
N ALA A 68 -0.56 -2.76 -13.78
CA ALA A 68 -0.88 -4.18 -13.94
C ALA A 68 -2.32 -4.53 -13.52
N GLY A 69 -2.93 -3.71 -12.65
CA GLY A 69 -4.26 -3.97 -12.08
C GLY A 69 -4.31 -5.22 -11.18
N ASP A 70 -3.14 -5.78 -10.85
CA ASP A 70 -2.97 -6.96 -10.02
C ASP A 70 -2.51 -6.55 -8.61
N ASN A 71 -3.00 -7.29 -7.60
CA ASN A 71 -2.48 -7.20 -6.25
C ASN A 71 -1.59 -8.40 -5.94
N ILE A 72 -0.40 -8.13 -5.41
CA ILE A 72 0.56 -9.17 -5.04
C ILE A 72 0.63 -9.26 -3.52
N VAL A 73 0.27 -10.42 -2.97
CA VAL A 73 0.47 -10.71 -1.54
C VAL A 73 1.94 -11.10 -1.33
N ILE A 74 2.66 -10.31 -0.55
CA ILE A 74 4.08 -10.52 -0.22
C ILE A 74 4.20 -11.36 1.05
N TYR A 75 3.34 -11.10 2.03
CA TYR A 75 3.32 -11.77 3.32
C TYR A 75 1.89 -11.88 3.83
N ASP A 76 1.53 -13.03 4.40
CA ASP A 76 0.25 -13.23 5.06
C ASP A 76 0.40 -14.30 6.14
N ASN A 77 0.02 -13.97 7.39
CA ASN A 77 -0.02 -14.92 8.50
C ASN A 77 -1.42 -15.47 8.79
N GLY A 78 -2.42 -15.10 8.00
CA GLY A 78 -3.81 -15.54 8.10
C GLY A 78 -4.61 -14.87 9.22
N LYS A 79 -4.02 -13.95 10.01
CA LYS A 79 -4.74 -13.26 11.08
C LYS A 79 -5.65 -12.14 10.56
N TRP A 80 -5.25 -11.46 9.47
CA TRP A 80 -5.99 -10.33 8.93
C TRP A 80 -7.34 -10.73 8.33
N SER A 81 -8.41 -10.49 9.09
CA SER A 81 -9.79 -10.70 8.66
C SER A 81 -10.36 -9.41 8.04
N GLY A 82 -9.98 -9.14 6.80
CA GLY A 82 -10.53 -8.05 5.99
C GLY A 82 -10.46 -8.48 4.53
N SER A 83 -11.56 -8.34 3.79
CA SER A 83 -11.62 -8.73 2.37
C SER A 83 -10.42 -8.14 1.64
N LEU A 84 -9.72 -8.98 0.87
CA LEU A 84 -8.89 -8.51 -0.24
C LEU A 84 -9.80 -7.58 -1.04
N VAL A 85 -9.63 -6.26 -0.89
CA VAL A 85 -10.45 -5.32 -1.63
C VAL A 85 -9.91 -5.41 -3.04
N HIS A 86 -10.61 -6.17 -3.88
CA HIS A 86 -10.60 -5.94 -5.31
C HIS A 86 -10.95 -4.45 -5.46
N LEU A 87 -9.95 -3.61 -5.68
CA LEU A 87 -10.14 -2.18 -5.90
C LEU A 87 -10.75 -2.01 -7.29
N ASP A 88 -12.03 -2.37 -7.43
CA ASP A 88 -12.84 -2.17 -8.65
C ASP A 88 -13.12 -0.68 -8.94
N ASN A 89 -12.47 0.26 -8.24
CA ASN A 89 -12.65 1.69 -8.44
C ASN A 89 -11.33 2.46 -8.50
N SER A 90 -10.89 2.67 -9.74
CA SER A 90 -9.84 3.60 -10.19
C SER A 90 -9.95 5.05 -9.65
N ASN A 91 -11.05 5.40 -8.99
CA ASN A 91 -11.34 6.78 -8.56
C ASN A 91 -10.74 7.17 -7.19
N ASP A 92 -10.41 6.21 -6.31
CA ASP A 92 -9.92 6.53 -4.97
C ASP A 92 -8.41 6.86 -4.94
N ILE A 93 -7.63 6.32 -5.88
CA ILE A 93 -6.18 6.60 -5.97
C ILE A 93 -5.92 7.99 -6.57
N ARG A 94 -6.75 8.43 -7.52
CA ARG A 94 -6.65 9.76 -8.15
C ARG A 94 -6.88 10.94 -7.20
N SER A 95 -7.46 10.67 -6.03
CA SER A 95 -7.79 11.69 -5.04
C SER A 95 -6.66 11.95 -4.04
N ILE A 96 -5.64 11.09 -3.98
CA ILE A 96 -4.56 11.22 -2.98
C ILE A 96 -3.34 11.95 -3.55
N MET A 97 -3.06 11.88 -4.86
CA MET A 97 -1.97 12.68 -5.47
C MET A 97 -2.30 13.15 -6.88
N SER A 98 -1.90 14.40 -7.18
CA SER A 98 -1.99 14.97 -8.52
C SER A 98 -1.24 14.07 -9.50
N SER A 99 -1.93 13.67 -10.58
CA SER A 99 -1.44 12.80 -11.66
C SER A 99 -0.17 13.29 -12.39
N ASN A 100 0.45 14.37 -11.91
CA ASN A 100 1.67 14.96 -12.45
C ASN A 100 2.95 14.60 -11.65
N GLN A 101 2.89 13.76 -10.61
CA GLN A 101 4.07 13.41 -9.81
C GLN A 101 4.60 11.98 -10.01
N PHE A 102 3.85 11.09 -10.66
CA PHE A 102 4.31 9.74 -10.98
C PHE A 102 4.40 9.57 -12.50
N CYS A 103 5.35 10.28 -13.10
CA CYS A 103 5.87 9.97 -14.43
C CYS A 103 7.09 10.85 -14.68
N CYS A 104 8.23 10.49 -14.10
CA CYS A 104 9.51 10.79 -14.75
C CYS A 104 9.71 9.83 -15.93
N HIS A 105 8.80 9.88 -16.91
CA HIS A 105 9.22 9.66 -18.27
C HIS A 105 10.16 10.81 -18.61
N PHE A 106 11.45 10.58 -18.36
CA PHE A 106 12.51 11.27 -19.05
C PHE A 106 12.24 11.08 -20.53
N ARG A 107 11.59 12.08 -21.13
CA ARG A 107 11.60 12.28 -22.58
C ARG A 107 13.07 12.40 -22.97
N SER A 108 13.63 11.31 -23.48
CA SER A 108 14.73 11.39 -24.44
C SER A 108 14.19 11.85 -25.79
#